data_AF-A0A2V8KH94-F1
#
_entry.id   AF-A0A2V8KH94-F1
#
_cell.length_a   1.000
_cell.length_b   1.000
_cell.length_c   1.000
_cell.angle_alpha   90.00
_cell.angle_beta   90.00
_cell.angle_gamma   90.00
#
_symmetry.space_group_name_H-M   'P 1'
#
loop_
_entity.id
_entity.type
_entity.pdbx_description
1 polymer ?
#
loop_
_entity_poly.entity_id
_entity_poly.type
_entity_poly.pdbx_seq_one_letter_code
_entity_poly.pdbx_strand_id
1 'polypeptide(L)'
;MNRDSDNRITAFAQTNFRNHRKTFGIKRADRRSGMYVIGKTGTGKSTLMETMIRQDIENGEGVALLDPHGDLVEKIARNIPEHPQKDLIYFTAISSIIRMKSSRVPFPRLDSI
;
A
#
# COMPACT_ATOMS: atom_id res chain seq x y z
N MET A 1 -2.91 5.76 24.22
CA MET A 1 -2.23 5.94 22.91
C MET A 1 -0.74 5.68 23.12
N ASN A 2 -0.12 4.80 22.33
CA ASN A 2 1.29 4.46 22.48
C ASN A 2 2.16 5.49 21.72
N ARG A 3 2.95 6.29 22.46
CA ARG A 3 3.79 7.36 21.89
C ARG A 3 4.88 6.81 20.96
N ASP A 4 5.29 5.57 21.15
CA ASP A 4 6.36 4.96 20.36
C ASP A 4 5.90 4.66 18.93
N SER A 5 4.66 4.18 18.77
CA SER A 5 4.07 3.95 17.43
C SER A 5 3.83 5.24 16.65
N ASP A 6 3.57 6.35 17.34
CA ASP A 6 3.26 7.65 16.72
C ASP A 6 4.50 8.30 16.08
N ASN A 7 5.68 8.05 16.65
CA ASN A 7 6.97 8.51 16.12
C ASN A 7 7.56 7.59 15.05
N ARG A 8 6.95 6.45 14.75
CA ARG A 8 7.39 5.54 13.68
C ARG A 8 7.39 6.27 12.34
N ILE A 9 8.48 6.13 11.58
CA ILE A 9 8.65 6.77 10.27
C ILE A 9 8.35 5.75 9.16
N THR A 10 7.44 6.11 8.25
CA THR A 10 7.27 5.41 6.96
C THR A 10 8.21 6.05 5.95
N ALA A 11 9.30 5.37 5.61
CA ALA A 11 10.34 5.87 4.71
C ALA A 11 9.90 5.78 3.25
N PHE A 12 10.04 6.85 2.47
CA PHE A 12 9.60 6.81 1.07
C PHE A 12 10.50 7.58 0.10
N ALA A 13 11.54 8.25 0.60
CA ALA A 13 12.42 9.04 -0.25
C ALA A 13 13.83 9.15 0.32
N GLN A 14 14.74 9.66 -0.51
CA GLN A 14 16.12 9.93 -0.15
C GLN A 14 16.52 11.32 -0.66
N THR A 15 17.16 12.12 0.20
CA THR A 15 17.80 13.38 -0.20
C THR A 15 19.25 13.14 -0.57
N ASN A 16 19.85 13.99 -1.41
CA ASN A 16 21.25 13.89 -1.85
C ASN A 16 22.07 15.16 -1.57
N PHE A 17 21.76 15.90 -0.51
CA PHE A 17 22.40 17.19 -0.21
C PHE A 17 23.92 17.03 -0.04
N ARG A 18 24.71 17.74 -0.86
CA ARG A 18 26.18 17.71 -0.83
C ARG A 18 26.77 16.29 -0.87
N ASN A 19 26.23 15.43 -1.72
CA ASN A 19 26.60 14.00 -1.81
C ASN A 19 26.32 13.18 -0.54
N HIS A 20 25.64 13.73 0.47
CA HIS A 20 25.15 12.97 1.60
C HIS A 20 23.76 12.43 1.28
N ARG A 21 23.69 11.12 1.07
CA ARG A 21 22.44 10.40 0.91
C ARG A 21 21.81 10.16 2.27
N LYS A 22 20.60 10.69 2.47
CA LYS A 22 19.83 10.49 3.71
C LYS A 22 18.42 10.07 3.36
N THR A 23 18.00 8.90 3.85
CA THR A 23 16.63 8.42 3.73
C THR A 23 15.73 9.23 4.66
N PHE A 24 14.53 9.57 4.18
CA PHE A 24 13.52 10.27 4.95
C PHE A 24 12.11 9.77 4.61
N GLY A 25 11.15 10.19 5.43
CA GLY A 25 9.77 9.75 5.37
C GLY A 25 8.87 10.63 6.21
N ILE A 26 7.68 10.12 6.50
CA ILE A 26 6.66 10.79 7.33
C ILE A 26 6.43 10.00 8.61
N LYS A 27 6.23 10.68 9.74
CA LYS A 27 5.84 10.01 10.98
C LYS A 27 4.39 9.53 10.88
N ARG A 28 4.08 8.43 11.57
CA ARG A 28 2.71 7.93 11.65
C ARG A 28 1.74 8.98 12.19
N ALA A 29 2.14 9.73 13.22
CA ALA A 29 1.33 10.82 13.77
C ALA A 29 1.00 11.90 12.74
N ASP A 30 2.00 12.33 11.96
CA ASP A 30 1.82 13.37 10.94
C ASP A 30 0.92 12.85 9.80
N ARG A 31 1.14 11.60 9.36
CA ARG A 31 0.35 10.96 8.30
C ARG A 31 -1.14 10.82 8.64
N ARG A 32 -1.51 10.69 9.93
CA ARG A 32 -2.92 10.65 10.35
C ARG A 32 -3.68 11.94 10.05
N SER A 33 -2.98 13.06 9.87
CA SER A 33 -3.59 14.34 9.50
C SER A 33 -3.98 14.41 8.01
N GLY A 34 -3.76 13.33 7.25
CA GLY A 34 -3.98 13.27 5.82
C GLY A 34 -2.75 13.69 5.02
N MET A 35 -2.68 13.22 3.79
CA MET A 35 -1.56 13.52 2.88
C MET A 35 -2.08 13.66 1.45
N TYR A 36 -1.65 14.74 0.79
CA TYR A 36 -1.94 14.98 -0.62
C TYR A 36 -0.72 14.65 -1.47
N VAL A 37 -0.90 13.79 -2.46
CA VAL A 37 0.15 13.42 -3.43
C VAL A 37 -0.28 13.91 -4.81
N ILE A 38 0.37 14.96 -5.30
CA ILE A 38 0.02 15.62 -6.57
C ILE A 38 1.17 15.48 -7.55
N GLY A 39 0.85 15.19 -8.82
CA GLY A 39 1.83 15.06 -9.89
C GLY A 39 1.21 14.54 -11.19
N LYS A 40 1.89 14.74 -12.32
CA LYS A 40 1.46 14.23 -13.63
C LYS A 40 1.53 12.69 -13.69
N THR A 41 0.91 12.08 -14.69
CA THR A 41 1.07 10.64 -14.94
C THR A 41 2.55 10.30 -15.13
N GLY A 42 2.99 9.15 -14.60
CA GLY A 42 4.38 8.70 -14.68
C GLY A 42 5.35 9.30 -13.66
N THR A 43 4.92 10.24 -12.80
CA THR A 43 5.82 10.85 -11.79
C THR A 43 6.02 10.01 -10.53
N GLY A 44 5.60 8.74 -10.53
CA GLY A 44 5.82 7.81 -9.40
C GLY A 44 4.82 7.89 -8.25
N LYS A 45 3.64 8.50 -8.43
CA LYS A 45 2.61 8.58 -7.39
C LYS A 45 2.19 7.20 -6.86
N SER A 46 1.91 6.26 -7.76
CA SER A 46 1.53 4.89 -7.38
C SER A 46 2.68 4.15 -6.71
N THR A 47 3.92 4.38 -7.15
CA THR A 47 5.13 3.83 -6.51
C THR A 47 5.31 4.35 -5.08
N LEU A 48 5.07 5.65 -4.85
CA LEU A 48 5.08 6.24 -3.52
C LEU A 48 4.04 5.57 -2.62
N MET A 49 2.78 5.46 -3.09
CA MET A 49 1.71 4.80 -2.34
C MET A 49 2.03 3.34 -2.05
N GLU A 50 2.49 2.59 -3.04
CA GLU A 50 2.93 1.19 -2.89
C GLU A 50 4.00 1.04 -1.81
N THR A 51 5.02 1.90 -1.84
CA THR A 51 6.14 1.87 -0.87
C THR A 51 5.63 2.04 0.56
N MET A 52 4.66 2.93 0.76
CA MET A 52 4.06 3.16 2.09
C MET A 52 3.16 2.00 2.52
N ILE A 53 2.31 1.50 1.61
CA ILE A 53 1.38 0.38 1.87
C ILE A 53 2.16 -0.87 2.27
N ARG A 54 3.25 -1.18 1.57
CA ARG A 54 4.10 -2.34 1.88
C ARG A 54 4.66 -2.27 3.29
N GLN A 55 5.19 -1.11 3.68
CA GLN A 55 5.67 -0.91 5.05
C GLN A 55 4.55 -1.06 6.07
N ASP A 56 3.35 -0.56 5.80
CA ASP A 56 2.23 -0.71 6.73
C ASP A 56 1.86 -2.19 6.92
N ILE A 57 1.74 -2.95 5.82
CA ILE A 57 1.49 -4.40 5.86
C ILE A 57 2.60 -5.14 6.61
N GLU A 58 3.87 -4.84 6.32
CA GLU A 58 5.04 -5.44 6.98
C GLU A 58 5.07 -5.14 8.48
N ASN A 59 4.49 -4.02 8.91
CA ASN A 59 4.34 -3.65 10.32
C ASN A 59 3.02 -4.15 10.95
N GLY A 60 2.25 -4.97 10.24
CA GLY A 60 0.97 -5.50 10.71
C GLY A 60 -0.14 -4.44 10.81
N GLU A 61 -0.02 -3.32 10.10
CA GLU A 61 -1.05 -2.29 10.02
C GLU A 61 -2.04 -2.60 8.90
N GLY A 62 -3.35 -2.53 9.23
CA GLY A 62 -4.40 -2.69 8.24
C GLY A 62 -4.41 -1.54 7.23
N VAL A 63 -4.66 -1.86 5.96
CA VAL A 63 -4.70 -0.90 4.86
C VAL A 63 -6.00 -1.08 4.07
N ALA A 64 -6.64 0.02 3.72
CA ALA A 64 -7.69 0.07 2.71
C ALA A 64 -7.17 0.85 1.51
N LEU A 65 -7.26 0.26 0.32
CA LEU A 65 -6.86 0.88 -0.94
C LEU A 65 -8.07 0.99 -1.86
N LEU A 66 -8.40 2.21 -2.27
CA LEU A 66 -9.40 2.50 -3.28
C LEU A 66 -8.68 2.95 -4.55
N ASP A 67 -8.75 2.12 -5.58
CA ASP A 67 -8.11 2.37 -6.87
C ASP A 67 -9.11 2.15 -8.01
N PRO A 68 -9.61 3.22 -8.65
CA PRO A 68 -10.52 3.09 -9.79
C PRO A 68 -9.91 2.39 -11.02
N HIS A 69 -8.59 2.40 -11.14
CA HIS A 69 -7.89 1.79 -12.29
C HIS A 69 -7.58 0.32 -12.04
N GLY A 70 -7.30 -0.07 -10.79
CA GLY A 70 -7.09 -1.44 -10.35
C GLY A 70 -5.64 -1.91 -10.40
N ASP A 71 -4.80 -1.29 -11.24
CA ASP A 71 -3.39 -1.64 -11.44
C ASP A 71 -2.59 -1.72 -10.12
N LEU A 72 -2.82 -0.78 -9.20
CA LEU A 72 -2.08 -0.72 -7.93
C LEU A 72 -2.56 -1.82 -6.97
N VAL A 73 -3.87 -2.10 -6.94
CA VAL A 73 -4.42 -3.17 -6.10
C VAL A 73 -3.87 -4.52 -6.55
N GLU A 74 -3.84 -4.78 -7.86
CA GLU A 74 -3.26 -6.01 -8.40
C GLU A 74 -1.78 -6.15 -8.09
N LYS A 75 -1.04 -5.05 -8.13
CA LYS A 75 0.39 -5.03 -7.81
C LYS A 75 0.64 -5.33 -6.34
N ILE A 76 -0.15 -4.73 -5.44
CA ILE A 76 -0.04 -5.00 -4.00
C ILE A 76 -0.43 -6.45 -3.70
N ALA A 77 -1.58 -6.92 -4.17
CA ALA A 77 -2.09 -8.25 -3.89
C ALA A 77 -1.11 -9.37 -4.29
N ARG A 78 -0.36 -9.20 -5.37
CA ARG A 78 0.70 -10.14 -5.81
C ARG A 78 1.90 -10.22 -4.87
N ASN A 79 2.15 -9.20 -4.06
CA ASN A 79 3.34 -9.06 -3.22
C ASN A 79 3.04 -9.10 -1.72
N ILE A 80 1.79 -9.40 -1.32
CA ILE A 80 1.46 -9.62 0.09
C ILE A 80 2.11 -10.94 0.53
N PRO A 81 2.87 -10.97 1.64
CA PRO A 81 3.47 -12.21 2.16
C PRO A 81 2.40 -13.27 2.41
N GLU A 82 2.76 -14.55 2.54
CA GLU A 82 1.76 -15.63 2.71
C GLU A 82 0.97 -15.53 4.04
N HIS A 83 1.57 -14.91 5.05
CA HIS A 83 1.05 -14.90 6.43
C HIS A 83 -0.06 -13.89 6.79
N PRO A 84 -0.43 -12.86 6.00
CA PRO A 84 -1.67 -12.07 6.17
C PRO A 84 -2.81 -12.48 5.23
N GLN A 85 -2.65 -13.49 4.36
CA GLN A 85 -3.62 -13.77 3.29
C GLN A 85 -5.05 -14.02 3.81
N LYS A 86 -5.19 -14.46 5.07
CA LYS A 86 -6.49 -14.71 5.73
C LYS A 86 -7.41 -13.48 5.78
N ASP A 87 -6.85 -12.27 5.71
CA ASP A 87 -7.57 -11.01 5.96
C ASP A 87 -7.67 -10.09 4.73
N LEU A 88 -7.38 -10.58 3.52
CA LEU A 88 -7.49 -9.79 2.29
C LEU A 88 -8.94 -9.79 1.76
N ILE A 89 -9.54 -8.61 1.66
CA ILE A 89 -10.85 -8.40 1.03
C ILE A 89 -10.65 -7.61 -0.26
N TYR A 90 -11.10 -8.16 -1.39
CA TYR A 90 -11.10 -7.48 -2.68
C TYR A 90 -12.52 -7.15 -3.11
N PHE A 91 -12.81 -5.87 -3.33
CA PHE A 91 -14.14 -5.38 -3.71
C PHE A 91 -14.08 -4.67 -5.07
N THR A 92 -14.96 -5.03 -6.01
CA THR A 92 -15.04 -4.41 -7.34
C THR A 92 -16.49 -4.23 -7.77
N ALA A 93 -16.78 -3.13 -8.47
CA ALA A 93 -18.12 -2.77 -8.92
C ALA A 93 -18.47 -3.24 -10.34
N ILE A 94 -17.48 -3.63 -11.15
CA ILE A 94 -17.62 -3.92 -12.60
C ILE A 94 -17.97 -5.37 -12.93
N SER A 95 -18.31 -6.16 -11.92
CA SER A 95 -18.86 -7.49 -12.08
C SER A 95 -19.84 -7.71 -10.93
N SER A 96 -21.00 -8.29 -11.21
CA SER A 96 -22.06 -8.67 -10.27
C SER A 96 -21.62 -9.73 -9.24
N ILE A 97 -20.33 -9.80 -8.93
CA ILE A 97 -19.69 -10.71 -7.99
C ILE A 97 -19.01 -9.88 -6.91
N ILE A 98 -19.71 -9.68 -5.78
CA ILE A 98 -19.05 -9.37 -4.51
C ILE A 98 -18.22 -10.60 -4.14
N ARG A 99 -16.91 -10.56 -4.37
CA ARG A 99 -16.02 -11.69 -4.06
C ARG A 99 -15.35 -11.50 -2.71
N MET A 100 -16.07 -11.81 -1.63
CA MET A 100 -15.47 -11.98 -0.31
C MET A 100 -14.71 -13.32 -0.29
N LYS A 101 -13.43 -13.33 -0.69
CA LYS A 101 -12.58 -14.51 -0.61
C LYS A 101 -11.74 -14.49 0.66
N SER A 102 -12.21 -15.17 1.71
CA SER A 102 -11.31 -15.65 2.77
C SER A 102 -10.43 -16.78 2.21
N SER A 103 -9.17 -16.82 2.63
CA SER A 103 -8.00 -17.45 1.99
C SER A 103 -7.98 -18.99 1.85
N ARG A 104 -9.08 -19.66 1.48
CA ARG A 104 -9.06 -21.09 1.16
C ARG A 104 -9.02 -21.42 -0.33
N VAL A 105 -8.92 -20.41 -1.21
CA VAL A 105 -8.81 -20.64 -2.65
C VAL A 105 -7.78 -19.69 -3.26
N PRO A 106 -6.79 -20.20 -4.02
CA PRO A 106 -5.80 -19.36 -4.67
C PRO A 106 -6.48 -18.31 -5.56
N PHE A 107 -5.89 -17.11 -5.60
CA PHE A 107 -6.24 -16.10 -6.60
C PHE A 107 -6.04 -16.74 -7.99
N PRO A 108 -7.06 -16.71 -8.88
CA PRO A 108 -6.84 -17.17 -10.24
C PRO A 108 -5.76 -16.31 -10.88
N ARG A 109 -4.80 -16.95 -11.57
CA ARG A 109 -3.96 -16.20 -12.51
C ARG A 109 -4.89 -15.61 -13.56
N LEU A 110 -4.72 -14.32 -13.84
CA LEU A 110 -5.61 -13.55 -14.73
C LEU A 110 -5.46 -13.93 -16.21
N ASP A 111 -4.61 -14.91 -16.52
CA ASP A 111 -4.33 -15.46 -17.84
C ASP A 111 -5.54 -16.25 -18.44
N SER A 112 -6.78 -16.02 -17.99
CA SER A 112 -7.95 -16.81 -18.38
C SER A 112 -9.26 -16.00 -18.45
N ILE A 113 -9.19 -14.75 -18.91
CA ILE A 113 -10.34 -14.00 -19.44
C ILE A 113 -9.98 -13.55 -20.85
#